data_AF-A0A833G003-F1
#
_entry.id   AF-A0A833G003-F1
#
_cell.length_a   1.000
_cell.length_b   1.000
_cell.length_c   1.000
_cell.angle_alpha   90.00
_cell.angle_beta   90.00
_cell.angle_gamma   90.00
#
_symmetry.space_group_name_H-M   'P 1'
#
loop_
_entity.id
_entity.type
_entity.pdbx_description
1 polymer ?
#
loop_
_entity_poly.entity_id
_entity_poly.type
_entity_poly.pdbx_seq_one_letter_code
_entity_poly.pdbx_strand_id
1 'polypeptide(L)'
;STGGAVVLLYVIETADFQQWLGVEQIMREEASAAAAATLDSHASRVREKVGIEPELVVREGEPAQEIHKLIEEDQDIAILVLAAGSAKEGPGPLVASVAGKGAAFPIPVTVVPAGLTDEEIETLA
;
A
#
# COMPACT_ATOMS: atom_id res chain seq x y z
N SER A 1 -10.36 18.81 -5.73
CA SER A 1 -10.60 17.78 -4.70
C SER A 1 -11.66 16.79 -5.19
N THR A 2 -11.39 15.49 -5.09
CA THR A 2 -12.32 14.43 -5.54
C THR A 2 -13.44 14.15 -4.54
N GLY A 3 -13.35 14.64 -3.30
CA GLY A 3 -14.31 14.34 -2.23
C GLY A 3 -14.27 12.88 -1.76
N GLY A 4 -13.30 12.09 -2.23
CA GLY A 4 -13.17 10.66 -1.91
C GLY A 4 -12.51 10.41 -0.56
N ALA A 5 -12.80 9.24 0.00
CA ALA A 5 -12.08 8.69 1.14
C ALA A 5 -10.73 8.09 0.71
N VAL A 6 -9.85 7.83 1.67
CA VAL A 6 -8.53 7.21 1.45
C VAL A 6 -8.41 5.98 2.33
N VAL A 7 -8.03 4.86 1.73
CA VAL A 7 -7.63 3.65 2.46
C VAL A 7 -6.11 3.53 2.39
N LEU A 8 -5.45 3.40 3.53
CA LEU A 8 -4.03 3.08 3.63
C LEU A 8 -3.89 1.59 3.98
N LEU A 9 -3.31 0.83 3.05
CA LEU A 9 -3.06 -0.60 3.22
C LEU A 9 -1.59 -0.87 3.55
N TYR A 10 -1.35 -1.67 4.58
CA TYR A 10 -0.07 -2.32 4.85
C TYR A 10 -0.23 -3.84 4.78
N VAL A 11 0.60 -4.51 3.98
CA VAL A 11 0.61 -5.98 3.90
C VAL A 11 1.88 -6.51 4.55
N ILE A 12 1.71 -7.29 5.61
CA ILE A 12 2.79 -8.00 6.29
C ILE A 12 3.07 -9.28 5.50
N GLU A 13 4.26 -9.37 4.91
CA GLU A 13 4.67 -10.57 4.17
C GLU A 13 5.00 -11.72 5.14
N THR A 14 4.23 -12.81 5.07
CA THR A 14 4.35 -13.94 6.01
C THR A 14 5.38 -15.00 5.59
N ALA A 15 6.04 -14.81 4.44
CA ALA A 15 7.00 -15.79 3.89
C ALA A 15 8.17 -16.07 4.84
N ASP A 16 8.55 -15.08 5.65
CA ASP A 16 9.68 -15.19 6.58
C ASP A 16 9.32 -15.93 7.88
N PHE A 17 8.05 -15.92 8.32
CA PHE A 17 7.66 -16.52 9.61
C PHE A 17 7.83 -18.04 9.63
N GLN A 18 7.66 -18.71 8.49
CA GLN A 18 7.77 -20.17 8.40
C GLN A 18 9.20 -20.69 8.69
N GLN A 19 10.22 -19.82 8.64
CA GLN A 19 11.61 -20.21 8.89
C GLN A 19 11.98 -20.24 10.38
N TRP A 20 11.15 -19.68 11.27
CA TRP A 20 11.47 -19.47 12.68
C TRP A 20 10.63 -20.36 13.61
N LEU A 21 11.15 -21.55 13.90
CA LEU A 21 10.49 -22.49 14.82
C LEU A 21 10.45 -21.93 16.26
N GLY A 22 9.25 -21.65 16.77
CA GLY A 22 8.99 -21.38 18.19
C GLY A 22 8.90 -19.91 18.62
N VAL A 23 9.12 -18.94 17.71
CA VAL A 23 8.96 -17.49 17.98
C VAL A 23 7.99 -16.79 17.04
N GLU A 24 7.29 -17.54 16.18
CA GLU A 24 6.36 -17.01 15.18
C GLU A 24 5.34 -16.02 15.78
N GLN A 25 4.72 -16.37 16.92
CA GLN A 25 3.70 -15.52 17.53
C GLN A 25 4.26 -14.15 17.94
N ILE A 26 5.46 -14.11 18.51
CA ILE A 26 6.12 -12.88 18.94
C ILE A 26 6.49 -12.04 17.70
N MET A 27 7.05 -12.68 16.68
CA MET A 27 7.41 -11.99 15.43
C MET A 27 6.18 -11.41 14.72
N ARG A 28 5.06 -12.14 14.72
CA ARG A 28 3.79 -11.67 14.14
C ARG A 28 3.22 -10.48 14.91
N GLU A 29 3.29 -10.50 16.23
CA GLU A 29 2.88 -9.38 17.10
C GLU A 29 3.75 -8.15 16.86
N GLU A 30 5.08 -8.31 16.78
CA GLU A 30 6.01 -7.23 16.46
C GLU A 30 5.76 -6.64 15.07
N ALA A 31 5.56 -7.49 14.05
CA ALA A 31 5.24 -7.05 12.69
C ALA A 31 3.90 -6.30 12.62
N SER A 32 2.89 -6.79 13.33
CA SER A 32 1.59 -6.14 13.42
C SER A 32 1.68 -4.76 14.08
N ALA A 33 2.47 -4.65 15.16
CA ALA A 33 2.71 -3.38 15.83
C ALA A 33 3.48 -2.39 14.92
N ALA A 34 4.48 -2.88 14.18
CA ALA A 34 5.25 -2.06 13.23
C ALA A 34 4.39 -1.58 12.05
N ALA A 35 3.51 -2.43 11.53
CA ALA A 35 2.55 -2.08 10.49
C ALA A 35 1.58 -0.99 10.96
N ALA A 36 0.98 -1.17 12.14
CA ALA A 36 0.08 -0.19 12.75
C ALA A 36 0.77 1.16 12.98
N ALA A 37 1.98 1.17 13.56
CA ALA A 37 2.74 2.39 13.80
C ALA A 37 3.10 3.12 12.49
N THR A 38 3.40 2.38 11.43
CA THR A 38 3.67 2.93 10.11
C THR A 38 2.44 3.60 9.53
N LEU A 39 1.30 2.90 9.55
CA LEU A 39 0.02 3.43 9.10
C LEU A 39 -0.40 4.67 9.89
N ASP A 40 -0.27 4.68 11.22
CA ASP A 40 -0.60 5.83 12.07
C ASP A 40 0.24 7.07 11.73
N SER A 41 1.52 6.88 11.44
CA SER A 41 2.42 7.96 11.01
C SER A 41 1.97 8.55 9.67
N HIS A 42 1.63 7.71 8.69
CA HIS A 42 1.13 8.16 7.39
C HIS A 42 -0.28 8.78 7.49
N ALA A 43 -1.15 8.24 8.34
CA ALA A 43 -2.48 8.76 8.60
C ALA A 43 -2.43 10.18 9.16
N SER A 44 -1.50 10.41 10.10
CA SER A 44 -1.26 11.73 10.67
C SER A 44 -0.82 12.74 9.61
N ARG A 45 0.05 12.33 8.68
CA ARG A 45 0.45 13.19 7.54
C ARG A 45 -0.70 13.50 6.60
N VAL A 46 -1.58 12.53 6.33
CA VAL A 46 -2.78 12.74 5.48
C VAL A 46 -3.73 13.74 6.15
N ARG A 47 -3.99 13.59 7.46
CA ARG A 47 -4.78 14.54 8.24
C ARG A 47 -4.18 15.95 8.19
N GLU A 48 -2.88 16.09 8.45
CA GLU A 48 -2.20 17.38 8.50
C GLU A 48 -2.17 18.09 7.14
N LYS A 49 -1.90 17.36 6.05
CA LYS A 49 -1.79 17.95 4.71
C LYS A 49 -3.13 18.17 4.00
N VAL A 50 -4.09 17.27 4.19
CA VAL A 50 -5.31 17.21 3.36
C VAL A 50 -6.60 17.29 4.19
N GLY A 51 -6.55 17.11 5.51
CA GLY A 51 -7.72 17.19 6.39
C GLY A 51 -8.68 16.01 6.31
N ILE A 52 -8.26 14.90 5.69
CA ILE A 52 -9.05 13.66 5.56
C ILE A 52 -8.59 12.68 6.64
N GLU A 53 -9.52 11.97 7.26
CA GLU A 53 -9.23 10.80 8.10
C GLU A 53 -9.18 9.55 7.20
N PRO A 54 -8.01 8.94 6.99
CA PRO A 54 -7.92 7.72 6.20
C PRO A 54 -8.36 6.49 7.00
N GLU A 55 -8.92 5.51 6.31
CA GLU A 55 -9.11 4.16 6.85
C GLU A 55 -7.77 3.41 6.82
N LEU A 56 -7.47 2.68 7.89
CA LEU A 56 -6.21 1.94 8.04
C LEU A 56 -6.48 0.45 7.98
N VAL A 57 -5.86 -0.24 7.03
CA VAL A 57 -6.03 -1.67 6.80
C VAL A 57 -4.68 -2.36 6.91
N VAL A 58 -4.60 -3.36 7.79
CA VAL A 58 -3.46 -4.28 7.90
C VAL A 58 -3.89 -5.65 7.39
N ARG A 59 -3.12 -6.23 6.47
CA ARG A 59 -3.30 -7.60 5.98
C ARG A 59 -2.01 -8.40 6.13
N GLU A 60 -2.13 -9.70 6.03
CA GLU A 60 -1.00 -10.62 6.08
C GLU A 60 -1.06 -11.55 4.86
N GLY A 61 0.04 -11.66 4.12
CA GLY A 61 0.11 -12.52 2.93
C GLY A 61 0.99 -11.96 1.83
N GLU A 62 0.69 -12.34 0.59
CA GLU A 62 1.37 -11.81 -0.59
C GLU A 62 0.72 -10.48 -1.01
N PRO A 63 1.49 -9.38 -1.18
CA PRO A 63 0.94 -8.04 -1.38
C PRO A 63 -0.04 -7.92 -2.54
N ALA A 64 0.28 -8.47 -3.72
CA ALA A 64 -0.62 -8.34 -4.87
C ALA A 64 -1.93 -9.10 -4.65
N GLN A 65 -1.89 -10.30 -4.06
CA GLN A 65 -3.09 -11.07 -3.70
C GLN A 65 -3.95 -10.35 -2.65
N GLU A 66 -3.34 -9.80 -1.59
CA GLU A 66 -4.09 -9.10 -0.55
C GLU A 66 -4.71 -7.79 -1.04
N ILE A 67 -4.07 -7.09 -2.00
CA ILE A 67 -4.68 -5.94 -2.69
C ILE A 67 -5.91 -6.38 -3.49
N HIS A 68 -5.82 -7.48 -4.26
CA HIS A 68 -6.98 -8.00 -5.01
C HIS A 68 -8.14 -8.35 -4.07
N LYS A 69 -7.86 -9.07 -2.98
CA LYS A 69 -8.88 -9.43 -1.99
C LYS A 69 -9.52 -8.19 -1.37
N LEU A 70 -8.74 -7.17 -1.01
CA LEU A 70 -9.30 -5.94 -0.46
C LEU A 70 -10.25 -5.25 -1.44
N ILE A 71 -9.86 -5.13 -2.72
CA ILE A 71 -10.71 -4.52 -3.76
C ILE A 71 -11.98 -5.36 -4.02
N GLU A 72 -11.88 -6.69 -3.91
CA GLU A 72 -13.04 -7.58 -4.04
C GLU A 72 -14.00 -7.46 -2.85
N GLU A 73 -13.46 -7.39 -1.63
CA GLU A 73 -14.22 -7.26 -0.38
C GLU A 73 -14.88 -5.87 -0.23
N ASP A 74 -14.21 -4.81 -0.71
CA ASP A 74 -14.69 -3.43 -0.69
C ASP A 74 -14.77 -2.85 -2.11
N GLN A 75 -15.98 -2.95 -2.67
CA GLN A 75 -16.31 -2.46 -4.02
C GLN A 75 -16.39 -0.92 -4.10
N ASP A 76 -16.30 -0.19 -2.99
CA ASP A 76 -16.24 1.27 -3.01
C ASP A 76 -14.82 1.78 -3.34
N ILE A 77 -13.80 0.91 -3.29
CA ILE A 77 -12.43 1.23 -3.72
C ILE A 77 -12.37 1.38 -5.24
N ALA A 78 -12.35 2.62 -5.71
CA ALA A 78 -12.43 2.92 -7.14
C ALA A 78 -11.07 3.09 -7.86
N ILE A 79 -9.98 3.38 -7.13
CA ILE A 79 -8.66 3.67 -7.72
C ILE A 79 -7.56 3.10 -6.82
N LEU A 80 -6.60 2.40 -7.41
CA LEU A 80 -5.37 1.96 -6.75
C LEU A 80 -4.24 2.95 -7.06
N VAL A 81 -3.55 3.46 -6.04
CA VAL A 81 -2.38 4.34 -6.22
C VAL A 81 -1.12 3.62 -5.77
N LEU A 82 -0.12 3.52 -6.65
CA LEU A 82 1.16 2.85 -6.39
C LEU A 82 2.33 3.81 -6.62
N ALA A 83 3.30 3.84 -5.71
CA ALA A 83 4.55 4.56 -5.91
C ALA A 83 5.55 3.68 -6.68
N ALA A 84 6.15 4.22 -7.75
CA ALA A 84 7.21 3.56 -8.49
C ALA A 84 8.58 4.00 -7.97
N GLY A 85 9.41 3.02 -7.62
CA GLY A 85 10.81 3.24 -7.27
C GLY A 85 11.65 3.73 -8.47
N SER A 86 12.77 4.39 -8.18
CA SER A 86 13.79 4.79 -9.16
C SER A 86 15.05 3.91 -9.10
N ALA A 87 15.00 2.80 -8.37
CA ALA A 87 16.12 1.89 -8.17
C ALA A 87 16.50 1.17 -9.45
N LYS A 88 17.76 0.69 -9.52
CA LYS A 88 18.26 -0.07 -10.70
C LYS A 88 17.48 -1.36 -10.92
N GLU A 89 16.89 -1.94 -9.87
CA GLU A 89 16.06 -3.14 -9.98
C GLU A 89 14.69 -2.87 -10.63
N GLY A 90 14.34 -1.61 -10.91
CA GLY A 90 13.09 -1.21 -11.57
C GLY A 90 12.08 -0.55 -10.63
N PRO A 91 10.82 -0.36 -11.07
CA PRO A 91 9.82 0.43 -10.36
C PRO A 91 9.28 -0.23 -9.07
N GLY A 92 9.77 -1.41 -8.71
CA GLY A 92 9.28 -2.22 -7.58
C GLY A 92 8.26 -3.29 -8.01
N PRO A 93 8.05 -4.32 -7.17
CA PRO A 93 7.30 -5.52 -7.53
C PRO A 93 5.82 -5.24 -7.85
N LEU A 94 5.15 -4.37 -7.07
CA LEU A 94 3.74 -4.02 -7.28
C LEU A 94 3.52 -3.24 -8.58
N VAL A 95 4.42 -2.32 -8.94
CA VAL A 95 4.29 -1.59 -10.21
C VAL A 95 4.65 -2.50 -11.39
N ALA A 96 5.64 -3.37 -11.23
CA ALA A 96 6.01 -4.34 -12.25
C ALA A 96 4.88 -5.35 -12.52
N SER A 97 4.08 -5.73 -11.53
CA SER A 97 2.93 -6.63 -11.73
C SER A 97 1.84 -6.01 -12.60
N VAL A 98 1.63 -4.69 -12.51
CA VAL A 98 0.70 -3.91 -13.35
C VAL A 98 1.16 -3.88 -14.81
N ALA A 99 2.45 -3.68 -15.04
CA ALA A 99 3.02 -3.58 -16.40
C ALA A 99 3.34 -4.94 -17.04
N GLY A 100 3.35 -6.02 -16.24
CA GLY A 100 3.77 -7.36 -16.64
C GLY A 100 2.62 -8.28 -17.09
N LYS A 101 2.91 -9.59 -17.15
CA LYS A 101 1.92 -10.65 -17.48
C LYS A 101 1.13 -11.15 -16.25
N GLY A 102 1.13 -10.39 -15.16
CA GLY A 102 0.39 -10.74 -13.94
C GLY A 102 -1.12 -10.58 -14.12
N ALA A 103 -1.90 -11.00 -13.12
CA ALA A 103 -3.30 -10.64 -13.05
C ALA A 103 -3.39 -9.11 -12.87
N ALA A 104 -4.07 -8.44 -13.80
CA ALA A 104 -4.31 -7.01 -13.71
C ALA A 104 -5.31 -6.72 -12.58
N PHE A 105 -5.06 -5.67 -11.81
CA PHE A 105 -6.02 -5.21 -10.82
C PHE A 105 -7.33 -4.79 -11.51
N PRO A 106 -8.51 -5.09 -10.92
CA PRO A 106 -9.81 -4.87 -11.56
C PRO A 106 -10.24 -3.38 -11.57
N ILE A 107 -9.41 -2.47 -11.07
CA ILE A 107 -9.67 -1.03 -10.97
C ILE A 107 -8.54 -0.22 -11.62
N PRO A 108 -8.80 1.04 -12.04
CA PRO A 108 -7.75 1.94 -12.50
C PRO A 108 -6.56 2.02 -11.53
N VAL A 109 -5.35 1.93 -12.08
CA VAL A 109 -4.11 2.05 -11.32
C VAL A 109 -3.37 3.33 -11.71
N THR A 110 -3.14 4.19 -10.72
CA THR A 110 -2.31 5.38 -10.85
C THR A 110 -0.90 5.08 -10.33
N VAL A 111 0.10 5.19 -11.18
CA VAL A 111 1.50 5.01 -10.80
C VAL A 111 2.16 6.38 -10.60
N VAL A 112 2.64 6.66 -9.39
CA VAL A 112 3.32 7.91 -9.01
C VAL A 112 4.84 7.69 -9.11
N PRO A 113 5.55 8.35 -10.04
CA PRO A 113 7.00 8.21 -10.18
C PRO A 113 7.77 8.82 -9.01
N ALA A 114 8.85 8.16 -8.56
CA ALA A 114 9.75 8.67 -7.52
C ALA A 114 10.44 10.02 -7.84
N GLY A 115 10.46 10.44 -9.11
CA GLY A 115 11.09 11.68 -9.54
C GLY A 115 10.26 12.94 -9.31
N LEU A 116 8.98 12.80 -8.94
CA LEU A 116 8.10 13.94 -8.71
C LEU A 116 8.41 14.60 -7.36
N THR A 117 8.65 15.90 -7.41
CA THR A 117 8.76 16.76 -6.23
C THR A 117 7.38 17.07 -5.64
N ASP A 118 7.32 17.45 -4.35
CA ASP A 118 6.07 17.88 -3.70
C ASP A 118 5.40 19.03 -4.50
N GLU A 119 6.19 19.95 -5.07
CA GLU A 119 5.69 21.05 -5.91
C GLU A 119 5.07 20.55 -7.21
N GLU A 120 5.72 19.61 -7.91
CA GLU A 120 5.16 19.00 -9.11
C GLU A 120 3.86 18.23 -8.81
N ILE A 121 3.78 17.55 -7.65
CA ILE A 121 2.56 16.87 -7.21
C ILE A 121 1.42 17.87 -6.98
N GLU A 122 1.70 19.01 -6.35
CA GLU A 122 0.69 20.06 -6.13
C GLU A 122 0.13 20.63 -7.44
N THR A 123 0.94 20.70 -8.52
CA THR A 123 0.45 21.16 -9.82
C THR A 123 -0.48 20.18 -10.54
N LEU A 124 -0.52 18.92 -10.11
CA LEU A 124 -1.37 17.87 -10.69
C LEU A 124 -2.75 17.77 -10.01
N ALA A 125 -2.95 18.42 -8.85
CA ALA A 125 -4.13 18.32 -7.99
C ALA A 125 -5.27 19.30 -8.35
#